data_AF-A0A928KUQ0-F1
#
_entry.id   AF-A0A928KUQ0-F1
#
_cell.length_a   1.000
_cell.length_b   1.000
_cell.length_c   1.000
_cell.angle_alpha   90.00
_cell.angle_beta   90.00
_cell.angle_gamma   90.00
#
_symmetry.space_group_name_H-M   'P 1'
#
loop_
_entity.id
_entity.type
_entity.pdbx_description
1 polymer ?
#
loop_
_entity_poly.entity_id
_entity_poly.type
_entity_poly.pdbx_seq_one_letter_code
_entity_poly.pdbx_strand_id
1 'polypeptide(L)'
;MNTYYKEWLDSGAAWMKAYRKQVLRKYICFILPAVIVFLAAIAAGATAVNDGSAEDIAGSAFAGALMGGVLCCVFLLCLLPGLSPQRMRRNINCTVKLLQMGETEKEQLGSEMLEAQKNPDRVLDYQVIGPNSKKTPARFLLSHGYACLWGGYPLVILVRLSDVAEIRAEKERKTAVTHGAKTNTYHSFHLHTIIFYYKNSEQNGDNGMGFFDKTIRDKVFEMLQKQCVGAIIPLKRDSADQ
;
A
#
# COMPACT_ATOMS: atom_id res chain seq x y z
N MET A 1 -8.64 14.31 -26.44
CA MET A 1 -8.46 15.30 -25.36
C MET A 1 -7.84 14.60 -24.17
N ASN A 2 -6.81 15.20 -23.56
CA ASN A 2 -6.32 14.74 -22.26
C ASN A 2 -7.26 15.32 -21.21
N THR A 3 -7.84 14.48 -20.36
CA THR A 3 -8.77 14.92 -19.32
C THR A 3 -8.05 14.93 -17.98
N TYR A 4 -8.46 15.79 -17.05
CA TYR A 4 -7.82 15.90 -15.74
C TYR A 4 -7.96 14.60 -14.97
N TYR A 5 -9.11 13.93 -15.10
CA TYR A 5 -9.31 12.61 -14.49
C TYR A 5 -8.32 11.57 -15.01
N LYS A 6 -8.11 11.52 -16.33
CA LYS A 6 -7.15 10.59 -16.95
C LYS A 6 -5.71 10.90 -16.52
N GLU A 7 -5.33 12.17 -16.48
CA GLU A 7 -4.01 12.60 -16.02
C GLU A 7 -3.78 12.25 -14.54
N TRP A 8 -4.80 12.39 -13.70
CA TRP A 8 -4.74 11.95 -12.31
C TRP A 8 -4.57 10.42 -12.20
N LEU A 9 -5.31 9.62 -12.97
CA LEU A 9 -5.12 8.15 -13.04
C LEU A 9 -3.69 7.78 -13.49
N ASP A 10 -3.15 8.51 -14.46
CA ASP A 10 -1.79 8.32 -14.96
C ASP A 10 -0.76 8.67 -13.88
N SER A 11 -0.98 9.72 -13.08
CA SER A 11 -0.15 10.10 -11.94
C SER A 11 -0.09 9.00 -10.87
N GLY A 12 -1.23 8.43 -10.49
CA GLY A 12 -1.29 7.31 -9.54
C GLY A 12 -0.60 6.07 -10.07
N ALA A 13 -0.78 5.77 -11.37
CA ALA A 13 -0.07 4.66 -12.02
C ALA A 13 1.44 4.89 -12.05
N ALA A 14 1.90 6.12 -12.30
CA ALA A 14 3.32 6.48 -12.28
C ALA A 14 3.92 6.33 -10.87
N TRP A 15 3.19 6.76 -9.83
CA TRP A 15 3.55 6.55 -8.43
C TRP A 15 3.73 5.07 -8.10
N MET A 16 2.78 4.21 -8.49
CA MET A 16 2.87 2.76 -8.30
C MET A 16 4.03 2.14 -9.11
N LYS A 17 4.31 2.66 -10.31
CA LYS A 17 5.42 2.20 -11.16
C LYS A 17 6.77 2.46 -10.50
N ALA A 18 6.94 3.60 -9.82
CA ALA A 18 8.15 3.90 -9.06
C ALA A 18 8.37 2.88 -7.93
N TYR A 19 7.32 2.57 -7.17
CA TYR A 19 7.37 1.53 -6.14
C TYR A 19 7.71 0.15 -6.74
N ARG A 20 7.03 -0.26 -7.81
CA ARG A 20 7.34 -1.52 -8.52
C ARG A 20 8.81 -1.61 -8.91
N LYS A 21 9.40 -0.52 -9.44
CA LYS A 21 10.82 -0.49 -9.82
C LYS A 21 11.74 -0.73 -8.61
N GLN A 22 11.45 -0.11 -7.48
CA GLN A 22 12.23 -0.31 -6.24
C GLN A 22 12.14 -1.76 -5.76
N VAL A 23 10.94 -2.34 -5.74
CA VAL A 23 10.73 -3.74 -5.34
C VAL A 23 11.48 -4.69 -6.28
N LEU A 24 11.29 -4.56 -7.59
CA LEU A 24 11.94 -5.42 -8.58
C LEU A 24 13.46 -5.30 -8.52
N ARG A 25 14.02 -4.10 -8.35
CA ARG A 25 15.47 -3.92 -8.17
C ARG A 25 15.99 -4.70 -6.97
N LYS A 26 15.28 -4.65 -5.82
CA LYS A 26 15.67 -5.39 -4.63
C LYS A 26 15.67 -6.91 -4.87
N TYR A 27 14.62 -7.42 -5.51
CA TYR A 27 14.53 -8.85 -5.80
C TYR A 27 15.60 -9.29 -6.81
N ILE A 28 15.67 -8.63 -7.96
CA ILE A 28 16.55 -9.02 -9.07
C ILE A 28 18.04 -8.87 -8.70
N CYS A 29 18.43 -7.79 -8.01
CA CYS A 29 19.84 -7.53 -7.75
C CYS A 29 20.38 -8.20 -6.48
N PHE A 30 19.51 -8.58 -5.53
CA PHE A 30 19.96 -9.10 -4.23
C PHE A 30 19.35 -10.44 -3.89
N ILE A 31 18.02 -10.56 -3.89
CA ILE A 31 17.35 -11.76 -3.36
C ILE A 31 17.52 -12.95 -4.31
N LEU A 32 17.23 -12.79 -5.61
CA LEU A 32 17.31 -13.91 -6.56
C LEU A 32 18.75 -14.43 -6.74
N PRO A 33 19.77 -13.57 -6.90
CA PRO A 33 21.16 -14.05 -6.97
C PRO A 33 21.57 -14.81 -5.70
N ALA A 34 21.19 -14.31 -4.52
CA ALA A 34 21.50 -14.98 -3.26
C ALA A 34 20.84 -16.37 -3.17
N VAL A 35 19.58 -16.51 -3.61
CA VAL A 35 18.89 -17.82 -3.64
C VAL A 35 19.56 -18.78 -4.62
N ILE A 36 19.95 -18.31 -5.81
CA ILE A 36 20.63 -19.14 -6.82
C ILE A 36 21.98 -19.63 -6.28
N VAL A 37 22.80 -18.74 -5.71
CA VAL A 37 24.10 -19.09 -5.12
C VAL A 37 23.92 -20.05 -3.94
N PHE A 38 22.93 -19.81 -3.09
CA PHE A 38 22.64 -20.66 -1.94
C PHE A 38 22.24 -22.09 -2.35
N LEU A 39 21.38 -22.23 -3.36
CA LEU A 39 20.98 -23.55 -3.87
C LEU A 39 22.12 -24.27 -4.60
N ALA A 40 22.95 -23.54 -5.34
CA ALA A 40 24.16 -24.10 -5.94
C ALA A 40 25.13 -24.61 -4.86
N ALA A 41 25.32 -23.85 -3.78
CA ALA A 41 26.20 -24.23 -2.67
C ALA A 41 25.68 -25.45 -1.91
N ILE A 42 24.36 -25.55 -1.68
CA ILE A 42 23.75 -26.74 -1.05
C ILE A 42 23.97 -27.99 -1.91
N ALA A 43 23.73 -27.88 -3.22
CA ALA A 43 23.90 -29.02 -4.13
C ALA A 43 25.37 -29.47 -4.19
N ALA A 44 26.29 -28.52 -4.36
CA ALA A 44 27.73 -28.79 -4.35
C ALA A 44 28.19 -29.42 -3.03
N GLY A 45 27.75 -28.88 -1.90
CA GLY A 45 28.09 -29.38 -0.56
C GLY A 45 27.57 -30.79 -0.32
N ALA A 46 26.34 -31.10 -0.76
CA ALA A 46 25.78 -32.45 -0.64
C ALA A 46 26.59 -33.47 -1.45
N THR A 47 27.06 -33.11 -2.64
CA THR A 47 27.88 -33.99 -3.49
C THR A 47 29.31 -34.15 -2.94
N ALA A 48 29.89 -33.09 -2.38
CA ALA A 48 31.22 -33.14 -1.75
C ALA A 48 31.27 -34.04 -0.51
N VAL A 49 30.19 -34.08 0.29
CA VAL A 49 30.08 -34.97 1.47
C VAL A 49 29.98 -36.44 1.08
N ASN A 50 29.55 -36.75 -0.15
CA ASN A 50 29.44 -38.11 -0.67
C ASN A 50 30.68 -38.54 -1.49
N ASP A 51 31.85 -37.96 -1.20
CA ASP A 51 33.12 -38.21 -1.91
C ASP A 51 33.05 -38.02 -3.44
N GLY A 52 32.17 -37.12 -3.90
CA GLY A 52 32.02 -36.81 -5.32
C GLY A 52 33.28 -36.16 -5.92
N SER A 53 33.55 -36.44 -7.20
CA SER A 53 34.68 -35.84 -7.90
C SER A 53 34.50 -34.33 -8.08
N ALA A 54 35.57 -33.61 -8.44
CA ALA A 54 35.49 -32.18 -8.74
C ALA A 54 34.50 -31.87 -9.89
N GLU A 55 34.38 -32.78 -10.86
CA GLU A 55 33.42 -32.66 -11.96
C GLU A 55 31.98 -32.86 -11.48
N ASP A 56 31.74 -33.82 -10.59
CA ASP A 56 30.42 -34.06 -9.99
C ASP A 56 29.97 -32.90 -9.10
N ILE A 57 30.90 -32.30 -8.36
CA ILE A 57 30.64 -31.10 -7.54
C ILE A 57 30.29 -29.90 -8.43
N ALA A 58 31.02 -29.71 -9.54
CA ALA A 58 30.71 -28.65 -10.50
C ALA A 58 29.35 -28.87 -11.18
N GLY A 59 29.06 -30.11 -11.60
CA GLY A 59 27.79 -30.48 -12.23
C GLY A 59 26.59 -30.29 -11.30
N SER A 60 26.71 -30.71 -10.03
CA SER A 60 25.68 -30.52 -9.01
C SER A 60 25.48 -29.04 -8.65
N ALA A 61 26.55 -28.25 -8.54
CA ALA A 61 26.46 -26.81 -8.35
C ALA A 61 25.68 -26.12 -9.48
N PHE A 62 25.98 -26.51 -10.74
CA PHE A 62 25.28 -26.00 -11.92
C PHE A 62 23.79 -26.41 -11.91
N ALA A 63 23.49 -27.67 -11.61
CA ALA A 63 22.11 -28.14 -11.47
C ALA A 63 21.34 -27.37 -10.38
N GLY A 64 21.98 -27.13 -9.22
CA GLY A 64 21.42 -26.32 -8.14
C GLY A 64 21.15 -24.88 -8.56
N ALA A 65 22.06 -24.26 -9.32
CA ALA A 65 21.86 -22.92 -9.87
C ALA A 65 20.69 -22.86 -10.86
N LEU A 66 20.56 -23.85 -11.76
CA LEU A 66 19.44 -23.93 -12.70
C LEU A 66 18.10 -24.08 -11.97
N MET A 67 18.02 -24.98 -10.99
CA MET A 67 16.83 -25.16 -10.17
C MET A 67 16.45 -23.87 -9.42
N GLY A 68 17.45 -23.18 -8.85
CA GLY A 68 17.26 -21.87 -8.23
C GLY A 68 16.74 -20.83 -9.21
N GLY A 69 17.26 -20.81 -10.44
CA GLY A 69 16.79 -19.94 -11.52
C GLY A 69 15.31 -20.17 -11.85
N VAL A 70 14.90 -21.43 -12.01
CA VAL A 70 13.49 -21.80 -12.28
C VAL A 70 12.57 -21.33 -11.15
N LEU A 71 12.93 -21.61 -9.88
CA LEU A 71 12.16 -21.17 -8.72
C LEU A 71 12.04 -19.65 -8.64
N CYS A 72 13.13 -18.95 -8.91
CA CYS A 72 13.17 -17.49 -8.97
C CYS A 72 12.23 -16.94 -10.06
N CYS A 73 12.21 -17.55 -11.25
CA CYS A 73 11.30 -17.18 -12.33
C CYS A 73 9.83 -17.38 -11.94
N VAL A 74 9.48 -18.53 -11.36
CA VAL A 74 8.11 -18.81 -10.87
C VAL A 74 7.69 -17.78 -9.83
N PHE A 75 8.56 -17.50 -8.86
CA PHE A 75 8.31 -16.48 -7.84
C PHE A 75 8.04 -15.09 -8.44
N LEU A 76 8.85 -14.67 -9.43
CA LEU A 76 8.63 -13.39 -10.11
C LEU A 76 7.29 -13.34 -10.86
N LEU A 77 6.91 -14.41 -11.54
CA LEU A 77 5.62 -14.50 -12.24
C LEU A 77 4.44 -14.33 -11.27
N CYS A 78 4.53 -14.87 -10.06
CA CYS A 78 3.51 -14.66 -9.02
C CYS A 78 3.52 -13.23 -8.44
N LEU A 79 4.69 -12.59 -8.34
CA LEU A 79 4.85 -11.26 -7.75
C LEU A 79 4.36 -10.13 -8.68
N LEU A 80 4.62 -10.24 -9.98
CA LEU A 80 4.43 -9.17 -10.96
C LEU A 80 2.99 -8.64 -11.07
N PRO A 81 1.93 -9.49 -11.10
CA PRO A 81 0.54 -9.02 -11.18
C PRO A 81 0.15 -8.12 -10.00
N GLY A 82 0.61 -8.47 -8.80
CA GLY A 82 0.32 -7.74 -7.57
C GLY A 82 0.86 -6.30 -7.56
N LEU A 83 1.92 -6.03 -8.34
CA LEU A 83 2.61 -4.75 -8.45
C LEU A 83 2.25 -3.96 -9.72
N SER A 84 1.26 -4.40 -10.49
CA SER A 84 0.90 -3.74 -11.76
C SER A 84 0.42 -2.30 -11.55
N PRO A 85 0.96 -1.30 -12.28
CA PRO A 85 0.42 0.07 -12.28
C PRO A 85 -1.05 0.15 -12.70
N GLN A 86 -1.53 -0.79 -13.53
CA GLN A 86 -2.94 -0.85 -13.93
C GLN A 86 -3.85 -1.17 -12.75
N ARG A 87 -3.34 -1.87 -11.72
CA ARG A 87 -4.08 -2.12 -10.49
C ARG A 87 -4.47 -0.81 -9.80
N MET A 88 -3.60 0.20 -9.81
CA MET A 88 -3.92 1.51 -9.25
C MET A 88 -5.10 2.14 -9.97
N ARG A 89 -5.04 2.22 -11.31
CA ARG A 89 -6.15 2.78 -12.12
C ARG A 89 -7.46 2.05 -11.89
N ARG A 90 -7.42 0.72 -11.83
CA ARG A 90 -8.59 -0.11 -11.56
C ARG A 90 -9.18 0.19 -10.18
N ASN A 91 -8.36 0.31 -9.14
CA ASN A 91 -8.85 0.62 -7.79
C ASN A 91 -9.43 2.03 -7.71
N ILE A 92 -8.78 3.05 -8.29
CA ILE A 92 -9.34 4.40 -8.35
C ILE A 92 -10.71 4.39 -9.05
N ASN A 93 -10.80 3.77 -10.24
CA ASN A 93 -12.06 3.65 -10.97
C ASN A 93 -13.14 2.88 -10.18
N CYS A 94 -12.76 1.83 -9.45
CA CYS A 94 -13.68 1.11 -8.57
C CYS A 94 -14.22 2.05 -7.48
N THR A 95 -13.37 2.81 -6.79
CA THR A 95 -13.82 3.71 -5.72
C THR A 95 -14.66 4.87 -6.25
N VAL A 96 -14.29 5.44 -7.39
CA VAL A 96 -15.10 6.46 -8.09
C VAL A 96 -16.47 5.93 -8.49
N LYS A 97 -16.55 4.68 -8.97
CA LYS A 97 -17.82 4.02 -9.29
C LYS A 97 -18.66 3.78 -8.04
N LEU A 98 -18.05 3.41 -6.90
CA LEU A 98 -18.74 3.23 -5.62
C LEU A 98 -19.33 4.55 -5.10
N LEU A 99 -18.66 5.69 -5.36
CA LEU A 99 -19.16 7.03 -5.04
C LEU A 99 -20.22 7.54 -6.04
N GLN A 100 -20.56 6.76 -7.07
CA GLN A 100 -21.57 7.08 -8.08
C GLN A 100 -21.32 8.42 -8.79
N MET A 101 -20.05 8.75 -9.04
CA MET A 101 -19.66 10.04 -9.62
C MET A 101 -20.03 10.16 -11.10
N GLY A 102 -20.62 11.28 -11.48
CA GLY A 102 -20.83 11.67 -12.88
C GLY A 102 -19.54 12.13 -13.57
N GLU A 103 -19.56 12.30 -14.90
CA GLU A 103 -18.36 12.68 -15.66
C GLU A 103 -17.82 14.07 -15.27
N THR A 104 -18.70 15.05 -15.03
CA THR A 104 -18.30 16.39 -14.58
C THR A 104 -17.58 16.35 -13.25
N GLU A 105 -18.10 15.56 -12.31
CA GLU A 105 -17.52 15.39 -10.99
C GLU A 105 -16.18 14.63 -11.03
N LYS A 106 -16.04 13.63 -11.92
CA LYS A 106 -14.75 12.95 -12.14
C LYS A 106 -13.68 13.91 -12.62
N GLU A 107 -14.03 14.81 -13.55
CA GLU A 107 -13.09 15.82 -14.04
C GLU A 107 -12.72 16.84 -12.95
N GLN A 108 -13.69 17.25 -12.12
CA GLN A 108 -13.41 18.07 -10.94
C GLN A 108 -12.47 17.36 -9.96
N LEU A 109 -12.77 16.10 -9.61
CA LEU A 109 -11.91 15.26 -8.76
C LEU A 109 -10.49 15.17 -9.32
N GLY A 110 -10.34 14.91 -10.61
CA GLY A 110 -9.04 14.84 -11.28
C GLY A 110 -8.28 16.15 -11.18
N SER A 111 -8.94 17.27 -11.47
CA SER A 111 -8.35 18.62 -11.40
C SER A 111 -7.89 18.94 -9.98
N GLU A 112 -8.78 18.78 -9.00
CA GLU A 112 -8.52 19.03 -7.59
C GLU A 112 -7.39 18.17 -7.02
N MET A 113 -7.32 16.90 -7.41
CA MET A 113 -6.27 15.99 -6.94
C MET A 113 -4.91 16.30 -7.57
N LEU A 114 -4.88 16.70 -8.85
CA LEU A 114 -3.65 17.14 -9.51
C LEU A 114 -3.14 18.45 -8.91
N GLU A 115 -4.03 19.35 -8.51
CA GLU A 115 -3.67 20.57 -7.79
C GLU A 115 -3.14 20.25 -6.39
N ALA A 116 -3.85 19.40 -5.63
CA ALA A 116 -3.41 18.95 -4.31
C ALA A 116 -2.02 18.32 -4.34
N GLN A 117 -1.69 17.53 -5.38
CA GLN A 117 -0.37 16.93 -5.55
C GLN A 117 0.77 17.95 -5.68
N LYS A 118 0.49 19.17 -6.14
CA LYS A 118 1.49 20.23 -6.29
C LYS A 118 1.75 20.99 -4.99
N ASN A 119 0.87 20.84 -4.00
CA ASN A 119 0.95 21.55 -2.73
C ASN A 119 1.45 20.62 -1.60
N PRO A 120 2.65 20.86 -1.02
CA PRO A 120 3.18 20.05 0.07
C PRO A 120 2.27 19.97 1.31
N ASP A 121 1.46 21.00 1.60
CA ASP A 121 0.54 21.01 2.75
C ASP A 121 -0.70 20.13 2.53
N ARG A 122 -0.86 19.58 1.33
CA ARG A 122 -1.97 18.72 0.90
C ARG A 122 -1.55 17.29 0.64
N VAL A 123 -0.25 16.99 0.76
CA VAL A 123 0.32 15.65 0.51
C VAL A 123 1.10 15.19 1.72
N LEU A 124 0.88 13.95 2.16
CA LEU A 124 1.74 13.30 3.14
C LEU A 124 2.21 11.95 2.59
N ASP A 125 3.50 11.90 2.22
CA ASP A 125 4.18 10.67 1.85
C ASP A 125 4.78 9.98 3.08
N TYR A 126 4.60 8.67 3.20
CA TYR A 126 5.14 7.89 4.31
C TYR A 126 5.37 6.42 3.94
N GLN A 127 6.05 5.69 4.84
CA GLN A 127 6.19 4.24 4.73
C GLN A 127 5.29 3.56 5.74
N VAL A 128 4.55 2.55 5.29
CA VAL A 128 3.75 1.70 6.17
C VAL A 128 4.71 0.80 6.96
N ILE A 129 4.80 1.05 8.27
CA ILE A 129 5.60 0.25 9.21
C ILE A 129 4.65 -0.43 10.18
N GLY A 130 4.35 -1.69 9.88
CA GLY A 130 3.48 -2.56 10.68
C GLY A 130 3.66 -4.03 10.32
N PRO A 131 2.98 -4.95 11.02
CA PRO A 131 3.02 -6.37 10.70
C PRO A 131 2.74 -6.63 9.22
N ASN A 132 3.60 -7.42 8.56
CA ASN A 132 3.48 -7.80 7.14
C ASN A 132 3.53 -6.65 6.09
N SER A 133 3.69 -5.39 6.50
CA SER A 133 3.66 -4.21 5.61
C SER A 133 4.87 -4.06 4.68
N LYS A 134 6.00 -4.71 4.98
CA LYS A 134 7.26 -4.68 4.20
C LYS A 134 7.76 -3.27 3.82
N LYS A 135 7.49 -2.25 4.64
CA LYS A 135 7.83 -0.84 4.35
C LYS A 135 7.24 -0.33 3.03
N THR A 136 6.03 -0.76 2.70
CA THR A 136 5.30 -0.32 1.50
C THR A 136 5.10 1.21 1.56
N PRO A 137 5.39 1.97 0.51
CA PRO A 137 5.09 3.40 0.47
C PRO A 137 3.58 3.62 0.44
N ALA A 138 3.15 4.68 1.11
CA ALA A 138 1.78 5.17 1.10
C ALA A 138 1.78 6.70 1.00
N ARG A 139 0.68 7.24 0.50
CA ARG A 139 0.49 8.67 0.29
C ARG A 139 -0.93 9.06 0.66
N PHE A 140 -1.06 10.04 1.53
CA PHE A 140 -2.32 10.73 1.75
C PHE A 140 -2.36 12.00 0.90
N LEU A 141 -3.52 12.28 0.31
CA LEU A 141 -3.83 13.43 -0.53
C LEU A 141 -5.11 14.07 -0.03
N LEU A 142 -5.11 15.39 0.10
CA LEU A 142 -6.26 16.17 0.52
C LEU A 142 -6.53 17.29 -0.50
N SER A 143 -7.65 17.21 -1.20
CA SER A 143 -8.16 18.32 -2.02
C SER A 143 -9.33 19.02 -1.33
N HIS A 144 -9.90 20.03 -1.97
CA HIS A 144 -11.04 20.78 -1.42
C HIS A 144 -12.27 19.88 -1.15
N GLY A 145 -12.64 19.03 -2.11
CA GLY A 145 -13.81 18.15 -2.01
C GLY A 145 -13.51 16.74 -1.51
N TYR A 146 -12.23 16.33 -1.44
CA TYR A 146 -11.90 14.91 -1.32
C TYR A 146 -10.69 14.62 -0.43
N ALA A 147 -10.75 13.50 0.29
CA ALA A 147 -9.61 12.89 0.94
C ALA A 147 -9.29 11.55 0.27
N CYS A 148 -8.02 11.32 -0.06
CA CYS A 148 -7.59 10.10 -0.75
C CYS A 148 -6.35 9.51 -0.09
N LEU A 149 -6.37 8.19 0.10
CA LEU A 149 -5.23 7.42 0.54
C LEU A 149 -4.80 6.45 -0.55
N TRP A 150 -3.52 6.48 -0.89
CA TRP A 150 -2.84 5.54 -1.76
C TRP A 150 -1.89 4.66 -0.95
N GLY A 151 -1.85 3.37 -1.29
CA GLY A 151 -1.00 2.40 -0.61
C GLY A 151 -1.68 1.77 0.61
N GLY A 152 -1.15 0.63 1.05
CA GLY A 152 -1.78 -0.20 2.08
C GLY A 152 -2.81 -1.18 1.53
N TYR A 153 -3.69 -1.66 2.41
CA TYR A 153 -4.81 -2.52 2.08
C TYR A 153 -6.08 -1.97 2.74
N PRO A 154 -7.11 -1.54 1.98
CA PRO A 154 -7.17 -1.52 0.50
C PRO A 154 -6.16 -0.54 -0.14
N LEU A 155 -5.85 -0.73 -1.43
CA LEU A 155 -4.81 0.03 -2.14
C LEU A 155 -5.17 1.51 -2.34
N VAL A 156 -6.47 1.80 -2.46
CA VAL A 156 -7.01 3.15 -2.64
C VAL A 156 -8.24 3.30 -1.75
N ILE A 157 -8.25 4.35 -0.94
CA ILE A 157 -9.45 4.83 -0.23
C ILE A 157 -9.70 6.24 -0.75
N LEU A 158 -10.93 6.52 -1.18
CA LEU A 158 -11.34 7.84 -1.65
C LEU A 158 -12.64 8.21 -0.94
N VAL A 159 -12.66 9.38 -0.34
CA VAL A 159 -13.79 9.91 0.42
C VAL A 159 -14.19 11.25 -0.19
N ARG A 160 -15.46 11.36 -0.58
CA ARG A 160 -16.09 12.65 -0.92
C ARG A 160 -16.49 13.33 0.38
N LEU A 161 -15.87 14.47 0.68
CA LEU A 161 -16.04 15.18 1.95
C LEU A 161 -17.43 15.81 2.10
N SER A 162 -18.13 16.12 0.99
CA SER A 162 -19.50 16.63 1.05
C SER A 162 -20.49 15.64 1.66
N ASP A 163 -20.21 14.34 1.55
CA ASP A 163 -21.08 13.26 2.04
C ASP A 163 -20.83 12.98 3.54
N VAL A 164 -19.74 13.51 4.08
CA VAL A 164 -19.29 13.31 5.47
C VAL A 164 -20.01 14.27 6.41
N ALA A 165 -20.60 13.71 7.46
CA ALA A 165 -21.20 14.43 8.58
C ALA A 165 -20.17 14.71 9.68
N GLU A 166 -19.30 13.76 10.00
CA GLU A 166 -18.33 13.88 11.10
C GLU A 166 -17.05 13.11 10.78
N ILE A 167 -15.90 13.61 11.24
CA ILE A 167 -14.62 12.93 11.16
C ILE A 167 -14.08 12.67 12.56
N ARG A 168 -13.72 11.41 12.86
CA ARG A 168 -13.14 11.02 14.15
C ARG A 168 -11.76 10.41 14.01
N ALA A 169 -10.91 10.74 14.97
CA ALA A 169 -9.61 10.10 15.13
C ALA A 169 -9.72 9.03 16.23
N GLU A 170 -9.62 7.77 15.84
CA GLU A 170 -9.85 6.61 16.72
C GLU A 170 -8.63 5.67 16.78
N LYS A 171 -8.74 4.65 17.64
CA LYS A 171 -7.71 3.64 17.85
C LYS A 171 -8.38 2.28 18.03
N GLU A 172 -8.04 1.34 17.16
CA GLU A 172 -8.59 -0.01 17.19
C GLU A 172 -7.48 -1.02 17.53
N ARG A 173 -7.75 -1.97 18.42
CA ARG A 173 -6.82 -3.07 18.70
C ARG A 173 -7.04 -4.17 17.68
N LYS A 174 -6.01 -4.48 16.88
CA LYS A 174 -6.03 -5.54 15.88
C LYS A 174 -5.04 -6.64 16.21
N THR A 175 -5.28 -7.80 15.61
CA THR A 175 -4.38 -8.95 15.68
C THR A 175 -4.01 -9.37 14.27
N ALA A 176 -2.72 -9.37 13.95
CA ALA A 176 -2.22 -9.97 12.72
C ALA A 176 -1.68 -11.37 13.04
N VAL A 177 -1.97 -12.33 12.17
CA VAL A 177 -1.46 -13.69 12.30
C VAL A 177 -0.40 -13.91 11.22
N THR A 178 0.77 -14.36 11.64
CA THR A 178 1.80 -14.86 10.74
C THR A 178 1.73 -16.38 10.77
N HIS A 179 1.25 -16.97 9.67
CA HIS A 179 1.14 -18.41 9.52
C HIS A 179 2.51 -19.01 9.17
N GLY A 180 3.02 -19.89 10.02
CA GLY A 180 4.18 -20.73 9.75
C GLY A 180 3.79 -22.18 9.49
N ALA A 181 4.74 -23.00 9.03
CA ALA A 181 4.50 -24.40 8.68
C ALA A 181 4.08 -25.28 9.88
N LYS A 182 4.46 -24.89 11.11
CA LYS A 182 4.11 -25.61 12.36
C LYS A 182 3.57 -24.72 13.47
N THR A 183 3.71 -23.40 13.36
CA THR A 183 3.34 -22.45 14.42
C THR A 183 2.72 -21.19 13.81
N ASN A 184 1.66 -20.70 14.45
CA ASN A 184 1.09 -19.39 14.15
C ASN A 184 1.61 -18.37 15.17
N THR A 185 2.13 -17.24 14.69
CA THR A 185 2.54 -16.13 15.56
C THR A 185 1.46 -15.05 15.54
N TYR A 186 0.91 -14.73 16.71
CA TYR A 186 -0.09 -13.69 16.88
C TYR A 186 0.58 -12.38 17.27
N HIS A 187 0.38 -11.33 16.48
CA HIS A 187 0.87 -9.99 16.72
C HIS A 187 -0.31 -9.08 17.06
N SER A 188 -0.46 -8.70 18.34
CA SER A 188 -1.43 -7.67 18.72
C SER A 188 -0.81 -6.29 18.52
N PHE A 189 -1.51 -5.39 17.85
CA PHE A 189 -1.08 -4.02 17.61
C PHE A 189 -2.28 -3.08 17.63
N HIS A 190 -2.00 -1.79 17.78
CA HIS A 190 -3.02 -0.75 17.67
C HIS A 190 -2.97 -0.14 16.27
N LEU A 191 -4.11 -0.12 15.58
CA LEU A 191 -4.30 0.60 14.35
C LEU A 191 -4.93 1.95 14.69
N HIS A 192 -4.25 3.04 14.34
CA HIS A 192 -4.76 4.39 14.49
C HIS A 192 -5.57 4.72 13.25
N THR A 193 -6.86 5.06 13.42
CA THR A 193 -7.78 5.22 12.29
C THR A 193 -8.33 6.64 12.23
N ILE A 194 -8.61 7.12 11.02
CA ILE A 194 -9.48 8.27 10.79
C ILE A 194 -10.76 7.74 10.17
N ILE A 195 -11.86 7.89 10.88
CA ILE A 195 -13.17 7.38 10.50
C ILE A 195 -14.03 8.53 10.00
N PHE A 196 -14.69 8.32 8.86
CA PHE A 196 -15.61 9.27 8.24
C PHE A 196 -17.04 8.75 8.41
N TYR A 197 -17.87 9.51 9.14
CA TYR A 197 -19.29 9.23 9.35
C TYR A 197 -20.11 10.01 8.32
N TYR A 198 -21.04 9.35 7.62
CA TYR A 198 -21.78 9.94 6.50
C TYR A 198 -23.16 10.48 6.93
N LYS A 199 -23.64 11.53 6.26
CA LYS A 199 -24.88 12.28 6.62
C LYS A 199 -26.17 11.46 6.64
N ASN A 200 -26.22 10.34 5.92
CA ASN A 200 -27.44 9.52 5.75
C ASN A 200 -27.21 8.03 6.06
N SER A 201 -26.22 7.69 6.90
CA SER A 201 -25.97 6.30 7.31
C SER A 201 -26.30 6.11 8.79
N GLU A 202 -27.30 5.27 9.11
CA GLU A 202 -27.64 4.91 10.50
C GLU A 202 -26.59 4.00 11.16
N GLN A 203 -25.68 3.40 10.37
CA GLN A 203 -24.62 2.55 10.87
C GLN A 203 -23.28 2.77 10.14
N ASN A 204 -22.27 3.01 10.99
CA ASN A 204 -20.90 2.50 10.96
C ASN A 204 -19.88 3.05 9.96
N GLY A 205 -18.79 3.56 10.53
CA GLY A 205 -17.62 4.07 9.83
C GLY A 205 -16.76 2.98 9.19
N ASP A 206 -17.26 2.33 8.14
CA ASP A 206 -16.54 1.30 7.39
C ASP A 206 -15.45 1.87 6.44
N ASN A 207 -15.42 3.19 6.23
CA ASN A 207 -14.41 3.86 5.38
C ASN A 207 -13.30 4.50 6.21
N GLY A 208 -12.75 3.76 7.16
CA GLY A 208 -11.62 4.22 7.98
C GLY A 208 -10.29 4.22 7.22
N MET A 209 -9.55 5.33 7.25
CA MET A 209 -8.15 5.34 6.85
C MET A 209 -7.28 4.87 8.03
N GLY A 210 -6.66 3.70 7.88
CA GLY A 210 -5.84 3.07 8.92
C GLY A 210 -4.35 3.39 8.80
N PHE A 211 -3.74 3.69 9.94
CA PHE A 211 -2.32 4.02 10.09
C PHE A 211 -1.73 3.20 11.24
N PHE A 212 -0.57 2.58 11.00
CA PHE A 212 0.17 1.86 12.06
C PHE A 212 0.93 2.81 13.00
N ASP A 213 1.15 4.06 12.58
CA ASP A 213 1.88 5.07 13.34
C ASP A 213 0.92 6.20 13.73
N LYS A 214 0.83 6.47 15.04
CA LYS A 214 0.01 7.54 15.61
C LYS A 214 0.39 8.91 15.04
N THR A 215 1.69 9.17 14.85
CA THR A 215 2.17 10.47 14.37
C THR A 215 1.72 10.75 12.93
N ILE A 216 1.60 9.72 12.11
CA ILE A 216 1.09 9.83 10.74
C ILE A 216 -0.41 10.12 10.77
N ARG A 217 -1.18 9.36 11.59
CA ARG A 217 -2.61 9.60 11.79
C ARG A 217 -2.88 11.04 12.26
N ASP A 218 -2.12 11.50 13.25
CA ASP A 218 -2.30 12.83 13.84
C ASP A 218 -2.02 13.95 12.83
N LYS A 219 -0.99 13.80 11.98
CA LYS A 219 -0.70 14.74 10.88
C LYS A 219 -1.83 14.78 9.86
N VAL A 220 -2.33 13.61 9.43
CA VAL A 220 -3.47 13.55 8.50
C VAL A 220 -4.71 14.19 9.11
N PHE A 221 -4.98 13.93 10.39
CA PHE A 221 -6.11 14.53 11.08
C PHE A 221 -5.96 16.05 11.19
N GLU A 222 -4.76 16.57 11.48
CA GLU A 222 -4.48 18.01 11.49
C GLU A 222 -4.71 18.66 10.12
N MET A 223 -4.29 18.01 9.02
CA MET A 223 -4.55 18.48 7.65
C MET A 223 -6.06 18.60 7.40
N LEU A 224 -6.85 17.61 7.82
CA LEU A 224 -8.31 17.64 7.72
C LEU A 224 -8.91 18.75 8.59
N GLN A 225 -8.43 18.92 9.82
CA GLN A 225 -8.87 19.99 10.72
C GLN A 225 -8.67 21.38 10.09
N LYS A 226 -7.48 21.67 9.56
CA LYS A 226 -7.19 22.97 8.92
C LYS A 226 -8.13 23.30 7.76
N GLN A 227 -8.55 22.29 7.01
CA GLN A 227 -9.52 22.46 5.92
C GLN A 227 -10.95 22.66 6.43
N CYS A 228 -11.35 21.88 7.44
CA CYS A 228 -12.68 21.95 8.03
C CYS A 228 -12.88 23.18 8.93
N VAL A 229 -11.84 23.90 9.35
CA VAL A 229 -12.03 25.20 10.03
C VAL A 229 -12.81 26.21 9.15
N GLY A 230 -12.89 25.99 7.84
CA GLY A 230 -13.78 26.72 6.92
C GLY A 230 -15.07 25.99 6.49
N ALA A 231 -15.31 24.74 6.92
CA ALA A 231 -16.46 23.93 6.51
C ALA A 231 -17.17 23.33 7.75
N ILE A 232 -18.50 23.29 7.75
CA ILE A 232 -19.32 22.85 8.91
C ILE A 232 -19.27 21.31 9.07
N ILE A 233 -18.09 20.72 9.33
CA ILE A 233 -17.90 19.30 9.62
C ILE A 233 -17.29 19.18 11.02
N PRO A 234 -18.04 18.67 12.02
CA PRO A 234 -17.52 18.36 13.34
C PRO A 234 -16.33 17.39 13.30
N LEU A 235 -15.33 17.68 14.13
CA LEU A 235 -14.10 16.91 14.29
C LEU A 235 -13.91 16.55 15.76
N LYS A 236 -13.75 15.26 16.05
CA LYS A 236 -13.56 14.77 17.42
C LYS A 236 -12.32 13.88 17.54
N ARG A 237 -11.54 14.09 18.59
CA ARG A 237 -10.53 13.11 19.04
C ARG A 237 -11.14 12.28 20.14
N ASP A 238 -10.84 10.99 20.14
CA ASP A 238 -11.22 10.11 21.23
C ASP A 238 -10.56 10.58 22.54
N SER A 239 -11.35 10.63 23.61
CA SER A 239 -10.96 11.20 24.92
C SER A 239 -10.06 10.27 25.75
N ALA A 240 -9.76 9.07 25.26
CA ALA A 240 -8.90 8.08 25.93
C ALA A 240 -7.39 8.35 25.80
N ASP A 241 -7.00 9.50 25.24
CA ASP A 241 -5.61 9.98 25.15
C ASP A 241 -5.23 10.97 26.29
N GLN A 242 -6.08 11.11 27.33
CA GLN A 242 -5.75 11.76 28.61
C GLN A 242 -5.52 10.73 29.71
#